data_AF-A0A9Q0QEB4-F1
#
_entry.id   AF-A0A9Q0QEB4-F1
#
_cell.length_a   1.000
_cell.length_b   1.000
_cell.length_c   1.000
_cell.angle_alpha   90.00
_cell.angle_beta   90.00
_cell.angle_gamma   90.00
#
_symmetry.space_group_name_H-M   'P 1'
#
loop_
_entity.id
_entity.type
_entity.pdbx_description
1 polymer ?
#
loop_
_entity_poly.entity_id
_entity_poly.type
_entity_poly.pdbx_seq_one_letter_code
_entity_poly.pdbx_strand_id
1 'polypeptide(L)'
;MESLLSAFLWKGVSLSTKGAKVAWKQLCFPKSEGGLGIKRLKTWNQAAAINHIWTLLTDKESLWVAWVLKHLLKGRPFWQVTIPSNPSWIWWKILQAREQCRGGFRVKMGNGQNTFLWYDYWLPNGNRPIDILPQRTLSSSTLSWTAKPRVSMSDLVTWHGSSSGRFTIASAWNFIRSRKAVNIIHKVLWHPLHIPRHSFMLWLAAQGRLRTSDRLPVTSIDDQNCKLCTNLPESHDHLFFSCSFLSQVWQLIQDRSHKQWPALPWHGLLDWTARRYKDARSIDDFIGPLIFAATVYHVWQERNSRIFRSNAKSVCNVVDGIFQQIRDLLMNNGGPAISEQIQAIWNLSQIA
;
A
#
# COMPACT_ATOMS: atom_id res chain seq x y z
N MET A 1 19.35 4.60 -4.83
CA MET A 1 18.79 3.54 -3.97
C MET A 1 17.43 3.03 -4.45
N GLU A 2 16.35 3.83 -4.46
CA GLU A 2 15.01 3.33 -4.88
C GLU A 2 14.97 2.74 -6.30
N SER A 3 15.76 3.29 -7.24
CA SER A 3 15.88 2.72 -8.59
C SER A 3 16.46 1.30 -8.60
N LEU A 4 17.39 0.99 -7.69
CA LEU A 4 17.99 -0.35 -7.57
C LEU A 4 16.97 -1.34 -7.02
N LEU A 5 16.19 -0.94 -6.01
CA LEU A 5 15.10 -1.76 -5.46
C LEU A 5 14.05 -2.07 -6.53
N SER A 6 13.69 -1.06 -7.34
CA SER A 6 12.79 -1.24 -8.47
C SER A 6 13.36 -2.18 -9.52
N ALA A 7 14.64 -2.03 -9.88
CA ALA A 7 15.29 -2.88 -10.86
C ALA A 7 15.37 -4.34 -10.38
N PHE A 8 15.75 -4.55 -9.12
CA PHE A 8 15.79 -5.87 -8.50
C PHE A 8 14.42 -6.55 -8.51
N LEU A 9 13.36 -5.83 -8.15
CA LEU A 9 12.00 -6.39 -8.15
C LEU A 9 11.56 -6.89 -9.53
N TRP A 10 11.88 -6.17 -10.60
CA TRP A 10 11.41 -6.50 -11.96
C TRP A 10 12.35 -7.39 -12.75
N LYS A 11 13.65 -7.35 -12.46
CA LYS A 11 14.70 -7.93 -13.30
C LYS A 11 15.72 -8.75 -12.51
N GLY A 12 15.52 -8.91 -11.20
CA GLY A 12 16.40 -9.67 -10.32
C GLY A 12 17.83 -9.13 -10.34
N VAL A 13 18.79 -10.05 -10.31
CA VAL A 13 20.23 -9.76 -10.28
C VAL A 13 20.77 -9.01 -11.51
N SER A 14 20.06 -9.01 -12.64
CA SER A 14 20.48 -8.19 -13.79
C SER A 14 20.38 -6.68 -13.55
N LEU A 15 19.61 -6.27 -12.52
CA LEU A 15 19.44 -4.87 -12.09
C LEU A 15 19.12 -3.88 -13.22
N SER A 16 18.51 -4.37 -14.32
CA SER A 16 18.09 -3.53 -15.43
C SER A 16 16.90 -2.65 -15.01
N THR A 17 17.02 -1.34 -15.27
CA THR A 17 15.93 -0.38 -15.04
C THR A 17 14.87 -0.43 -16.14
N LYS A 18 15.16 -1.09 -17.27
CA LYS A 18 14.22 -1.26 -18.38
C LYS A 18 13.21 -2.37 -18.10
N GLY A 19 11.97 -2.17 -18.53
CA GLY A 19 10.92 -3.20 -18.47
C GLY A 19 10.22 -3.33 -17.11
N ALA A 20 10.26 -2.30 -16.27
CA ALA A 20 9.40 -2.18 -15.09
C ALA A 20 7.92 -2.18 -15.50
N LYS A 21 7.11 -3.07 -14.91
CA LYS A 21 5.69 -3.19 -15.29
C LYS A 21 4.82 -2.11 -14.62
N VAL A 22 5.16 -1.74 -13.38
CA VAL A 22 4.44 -0.75 -12.57
C VAL A 22 5.46 0.23 -11.98
N ALA A 23 5.13 1.52 -12.00
CA ALA A 23 6.01 2.58 -11.49
C ALA A 23 6.26 2.44 -9.98
N TRP A 24 7.48 2.72 -9.52
CA TRP A 24 7.88 2.57 -8.10
C TRP A 24 6.94 3.27 -7.11
N LYS A 25 6.52 4.51 -7.42
CA LYS A 25 5.55 5.27 -6.60
C LYS A 25 4.24 4.49 -6.40
N GLN A 26 3.80 3.74 -7.40
CA GLN A 26 2.55 2.96 -7.34
C GLN A 26 2.69 1.71 -6.47
N LEU A 27 3.87 1.07 -6.52
CA LEU A 27 4.20 -0.07 -5.65
C LEU A 27 4.21 0.31 -4.17
N CYS A 28 4.57 1.56 -3.87
CA CYS A 28 4.71 2.02 -2.51
C CYS A 28 3.40 2.34 -1.77
N PHE A 29 2.26 2.34 -2.47
CA PHE A 29 0.97 2.47 -1.79
C PHE A 29 0.69 1.23 -0.93
N PRO A 30 -0.08 1.39 0.17
CA PRO A 30 -0.60 0.24 0.91
C PRO A 30 -1.30 -0.78 0.00
N LYS A 31 -1.30 -2.04 0.43
CA LYS A 31 -2.05 -3.12 -0.23
C LYS A 31 -3.52 -2.78 -0.41
N SER A 32 -4.14 -2.16 0.60
CA SER A 32 -5.52 -1.65 0.55
C SER A 32 -5.75 -0.55 -0.48
N GLU A 33 -4.70 0.12 -0.94
CA GLU A 33 -4.72 1.21 -1.93
C GLU A 33 -4.17 0.76 -3.29
N GLY A 34 -4.03 -0.56 -3.49
CA GLY A 34 -3.62 -1.18 -4.76
C GLY A 34 -2.11 -1.24 -4.99
N GLY A 35 -1.28 -0.88 -4.02
CA GLY A 35 0.17 -1.09 -4.08
C GLY A 35 0.60 -2.42 -3.43
N LEU A 36 1.90 -2.56 -3.19
CA LEU A 36 2.49 -3.73 -2.51
C LEU A 36 2.85 -3.45 -1.04
N GLY A 37 2.65 -2.21 -0.57
CA GLY A 37 3.02 -1.79 0.79
C GLY A 37 4.51 -1.52 0.99
N ILE A 38 5.29 -1.40 -0.08
CA ILE A 38 6.72 -1.09 0.00
C ILE A 38 6.89 0.35 0.48
N LYS A 39 7.65 0.57 1.56
CA LYS A 39 7.84 1.93 2.07
C LYS A 39 8.71 2.75 1.11
N ARG A 40 8.18 3.88 0.63
CA ARG A 40 8.95 4.85 -0.15
C ARG A 40 9.97 5.53 0.75
N LEU A 41 11.26 5.37 0.46
CA LEU A 41 12.36 5.88 1.29
C LEU A 41 12.30 7.40 1.43
N LYS A 42 11.95 8.11 0.34
CA LYS A 42 11.81 9.57 0.38
C LYS A 42 10.81 10.02 1.44
N THR A 43 9.62 9.40 1.47
CA THR A 43 8.53 9.75 2.40
C THR A 43 8.81 9.22 3.81
N TRP A 44 9.45 8.07 3.93
CA TRP A 44 9.84 7.53 5.23
C TRP A 44 10.92 8.38 5.91
N ASN A 45 11.90 8.87 5.16
CA ASN A 45 12.92 9.78 5.66
C ASN A 45 12.32 11.13 6.09
N GLN A 46 11.29 11.62 5.38
CA GLN A 46 10.53 12.79 5.82
C GLN A 46 9.82 12.54 7.16
N ALA A 47 9.17 11.38 7.32
CA ALA A 47 8.54 11.00 8.59
C ALA A 47 9.55 10.88 9.74
N ALA A 48 10.76 10.36 9.46
CA ALA A 48 11.85 10.35 10.43
C ALA A 48 12.35 11.76 10.78
N ALA A 49 12.41 12.69 9.82
CA ALA A 49 12.71 14.09 10.11
C ALA A 49 11.64 14.74 11.01
N ILE A 50 10.36 14.40 10.81
CA ILE A 50 9.25 14.85 11.68
C ILE A 50 9.39 14.29 13.10
N ASN A 51 9.97 13.09 13.29
CA ASN A 51 10.26 12.57 14.62
C ASN A 51 11.20 13.48 15.42
N HIS A 52 12.19 14.08 14.77
CA HIS A 52 13.05 15.07 15.44
C HIS A 52 12.29 16.34 15.80
N ILE A 53 11.28 16.74 15.02
CA ILE A 53 10.38 17.84 15.39
C ILE A 53 9.58 17.47 16.64
N TRP A 54 9.03 16.26 16.69
CA TRP A 54 8.33 15.76 17.87
C TRP A 54 9.22 15.82 19.11
N THR A 55 10.43 15.23 19.05
CA THR A 55 11.41 15.28 20.15
C THR A 55 11.73 16.71 20.56
N LEU A 56 11.95 17.61 19.58
CA LEU A 56 12.24 19.03 19.86
C LEU A 56 11.09 19.74 20.62
N LEU A 57 9.84 19.36 20.35
CA LEU A 57 8.66 19.96 20.97
C LEU A 57 8.33 19.34 22.33
N THR A 58 8.62 18.05 22.55
CA THR A 58 8.16 17.30 23.74
C THR A 58 9.25 16.98 24.75
N ASP A 59 10.47 16.71 24.29
CA ASP A 59 11.56 16.15 25.11
C ASP A 59 12.63 17.19 25.38
N LYS A 60 12.36 18.06 26.35
CA LYS A 60 13.26 19.19 26.69
C LYS A 60 14.45 18.79 27.56
N GLU A 61 14.47 17.56 28.08
CA GLU A 61 15.54 17.02 28.90
C GLU A 61 16.67 16.42 28.06
N SER A 62 16.39 16.05 26.81
CA SER A 62 17.40 15.63 25.85
C SER A 62 18.51 16.67 25.65
N LEU A 63 19.76 16.26 25.80
CA LEU A 63 20.95 17.11 25.54
C LEU A 63 20.93 17.72 24.14
N TRP A 64 20.48 16.96 23.15
CA TRP A 64 20.35 17.44 21.78
C TRP A 64 19.31 18.57 21.70
N VAL A 65 18.15 18.42 22.34
CA VAL A 65 17.11 19.45 22.37
C VAL A 65 17.59 20.70 23.11
N ALA A 66 18.22 20.55 24.28
CA ALA A 66 18.81 21.65 25.03
C ALA A 66 19.83 22.43 24.18
N TRP A 67 20.70 21.73 23.45
CA TRP A 67 21.67 22.35 22.56
C TRP A 67 20.99 23.10 21.40
N VAL A 68 19.99 22.50 20.74
CA VAL A 68 19.23 23.14 19.65
C VAL A 68 18.52 24.41 20.14
N LEU A 69 17.88 24.36 21.30
CA LEU A 69 17.18 25.49 21.90
C LEU A 69 18.15 26.66 22.18
N LYS A 70 19.32 26.36 22.76
CA LYS A 70 20.35 27.35 23.13
C LYS A 70 21.07 27.94 21.91
N HIS A 71 21.49 27.10 20.95
CA HIS A 71 22.41 27.51 19.89
C HIS A 71 21.75 27.78 18.53
N LEU A 72 20.68 27.05 18.19
CA LEU A 72 20.01 27.21 16.87
C LEU A 72 18.78 28.11 16.96
N LEU A 73 17.90 27.85 17.93
CA LEU A 73 16.67 28.63 18.09
C LEU A 73 16.92 29.97 18.79
N LYS A 74 17.77 30.01 19.83
CA LYS A 74 18.14 31.24 20.54
C LYS A 74 16.90 32.04 21.02
N GLY A 75 15.92 31.34 21.59
CA GLY A 75 14.66 31.94 22.05
C GLY A 75 13.64 32.31 20.96
N ARG A 76 13.93 32.01 19.69
CA ARG A 76 12.98 32.24 18.58
C ARG A 76 11.96 31.09 18.45
N PRO A 77 10.73 31.39 18.02
CA PRO A 77 9.71 30.38 17.74
C PRO A 77 10.15 29.42 16.63
N PHE A 78 10.13 28.12 16.91
CA PHE A 78 10.56 27.09 15.96
C PHE A 78 9.87 27.21 14.59
N TRP A 79 8.57 27.52 14.57
CA TRP A 79 7.78 27.62 13.34
C TRP A 79 8.05 28.86 12.50
N GLN A 80 8.86 29.81 12.98
CA GLN A 80 9.21 31.04 12.25
C GLN A 80 10.71 31.16 11.93
N VAL A 81 11.54 30.19 12.35
CA VAL A 81 12.97 30.26 12.02
C VAL A 81 13.18 30.05 10.52
N THR A 82 13.83 30.99 9.84
CA THR A 82 14.22 30.84 8.43
C THR A 82 15.32 29.80 8.28
N ILE A 83 15.39 29.14 7.13
CA ILE A 83 16.49 28.21 6.84
C ILE A 83 17.78 29.04 6.71
N PRO A 84 18.81 28.81 7.54
CA PRO A 84 20.10 29.50 7.41
C PRO A 84 20.75 29.25 6.05
N SER A 85 21.73 30.08 5.67
CA SER A 85 22.50 29.88 4.43
C SER A 85 23.37 28.62 4.46
N ASN A 86 23.97 28.29 5.60
CA ASN A 86 24.82 27.10 5.78
C ASN A 86 24.39 26.25 6.99
N PRO A 87 23.24 25.56 6.92
CA PRO A 87 22.74 24.73 8.00
C PRO A 87 23.39 23.34 7.99
N SER A 88 23.50 22.70 9.16
CA SER A 88 23.79 21.26 9.20
C SER A 88 22.70 20.47 8.47
N TRP A 89 23.07 19.35 7.85
CA TRP A 89 22.15 18.58 7.01
C TRP A 89 20.87 18.17 7.77
N ILE A 90 21.01 17.72 9.01
CA ILE A 90 19.87 17.31 9.83
C ILE A 90 18.97 18.50 10.19
N TRP A 91 19.55 19.65 10.56
CA TRP A 91 18.78 20.85 10.89
C TRP A 91 18.02 21.37 9.67
N TRP A 92 18.67 21.40 8.51
CA TRP A 92 18.03 21.70 7.25
C TRP A 92 16.83 20.78 6.96
N LYS A 93 16.99 19.46 7.16
CA LYS A 93 15.90 18.49 6.98
C LYS A 93 14.74 18.69 7.94
N ILE A 94 15.03 18.97 9.22
CA ILE A 94 14.02 19.30 10.23
C ILE A 94 13.24 20.54 9.80
N LEU A 95 13.95 21.60 9.40
CA LEU A 95 13.32 22.86 8.98
C LEU A 95 12.47 22.70 7.71
N GLN A 96 12.88 21.86 6.76
CA GLN A 96 12.08 21.53 5.57
C GLN A 96 10.83 20.70 5.89
N ALA A 97 10.90 19.82 6.90
CA ALA A 97 9.80 18.94 7.26
C ALA A 97 8.62 19.68 7.93
N ARG A 98 8.85 20.88 8.49
CA ARG A 98 7.82 21.73 9.14
C ARG A 98 6.57 21.93 8.29
N GLU A 99 6.78 22.23 7.02
CA GLU A 99 5.69 22.49 6.06
C GLU A 99 4.81 21.26 5.82
N GLN A 100 5.40 20.07 5.89
CA GLN A 100 4.70 18.81 5.61
C GLN A 100 3.86 18.34 6.80
N CYS A 101 4.16 18.82 8.01
CA CYS A 101 3.50 18.42 9.25
C CYS A 101 2.67 19.55 9.89
N ARG A 102 2.34 20.60 9.13
CA ARG A 102 1.45 21.68 9.58
C ARG A 102 0.12 21.11 10.09
N GLY A 103 -0.34 21.61 11.23
CA GLY A 103 -1.54 21.10 11.91
C GLY A 103 -1.42 19.69 12.51
N GLY A 104 -0.29 19.00 12.33
CA GLY A 104 -0.05 17.69 12.91
C GLY A 104 0.28 17.73 14.40
N PHE A 105 0.89 18.80 14.87
CA PHE A 105 1.17 19.04 16.30
C PHE A 105 0.17 20.01 16.88
N ARG A 106 -0.27 19.76 18.11
CA ARG A 106 -1.10 20.69 18.87
C ARG A 106 -0.56 20.84 20.28
N VAL A 107 -0.59 22.05 20.81
CA VAL A 107 -0.23 22.33 22.20
C VAL A 107 -1.50 22.54 23.01
N LYS A 108 -1.69 21.72 24.04
CA LYS A 108 -2.63 22.01 25.12
C LYS A 108 -1.92 22.98 26.06
N MET A 109 -2.41 24.21 26.09
CA MET A 109 -1.80 25.27 26.89
C MET A 109 -1.92 24.96 28.37
N GLY A 110 -0.77 24.91 29.02
CA GLY A 110 -0.60 25.03 30.46
C GLY A 110 0.09 26.37 30.73
N ASN A 111 1.30 26.31 31.29
CA ASN A 111 2.01 27.45 31.85
C ASN A 111 2.59 28.38 30.81
N GLY A 112 2.50 27.98 29.52
CA GLY A 112 2.93 28.73 28.37
C GLY A 112 4.42 29.06 28.34
N GLN A 113 5.22 28.59 29.31
CA GLN A 113 6.66 28.83 29.35
C GLN A 113 7.36 28.29 28.10
N ASN A 114 6.74 27.30 27.47
CA ASN A 114 7.28 26.56 26.34
C ASN A 114 6.50 26.78 25.04
N THR A 115 5.53 27.70 25.06
CA THR A 115 4.58 27.95 23.97
C THR A 115 4.62 29.42 23.58
N PHE A 116 4.80 29.68 22.29
CA PHE A 116 4.71 31.00 21.71
C PHE A 116 3.27 31.31 21.32
N LEU A 117 2.70 32.35 21.94
CA LEU A 117 1.30 32.74 21.77
C LEU A 117 0.90 32.84 20.29
N TRP A 118 1.72 33.47 19.45
CA TRP A 118 1.33 33.71 18.06
C TRP A 118 1.70 32.59 17.10
N TYR A 119 2.72 31.78 17.45
CA TYR A 119 3.43 30.94 16.48
C TYR A 119 3.24 29.45 16.69
N ASP A 120 2.67 29.00 17.81
CA ASP A 120 2.39 27.59 18.08
C ASP A 120 0.93 27.22 17.81
N TYR A 121 0.71 25.94 17.51
CA TYR A 121 -0.59 25.37 17.18
C TYR A 121 -1.39 25.01 18.44
N TRP A 122 -1.97 26.01 19.12
CA TRP A 122 -2.74 25.75 20.35
C TRP A 122 -4.25 26.00 20.21
N LEU A 123 -4.71 26.49 19.06
CA LEU A 123 -6.14 26.70 18.84
C LEU A 123 -6.89 25.37 18.65
N PRO A 124 -8.17 25.27 19.08
CA PRO A 124 -8.96 24.05 18.96
C PRO A 124 -9.13 23.53 17.51
N ASN A 125 -9.07 24.43 16.53
CA ASN A 125 -9.14 24.11 15.10
C ASN A 125 -7.79 23.66 14.51
N GLY A 126 -6.70 23.65 15.27
CA GLY A 126 -5.39 23.19 14.82
C GLY A 126 -4.62 24.22 13.99
N ASN A 127 -5.01 25.49 14.04
CA ASN A 127 -4.30 26.60 13.43
C ASN A 127 -3.46 27.37 14.46
N ARG A 128 -2.54 28.22 13.97
CA ARG A 128 -1.85 29.20 14.81
C ARG A 128 -2.67 30.49 14.83
N PRO A 129 -2.64 31.28 15.90
CA PRO A 129 -3.31 32.58 15.93
C PRO A 129 -2.85 33.52 14.80
N ILE A 130 -1.56 33.49 14.44
CA ILE A 130 -1.03 34.30 13.32
C ILE A 130 -1.63 33.92 11.96
N ASP A 131 -2.15 32.70 11.80
CA ASP A 131 -2.74 32.25 10.53
C ASP A 131 -4.19 32.71 10.36
N ILE A 132 -4.88 33.07 11.46
CA ILE A 132 -6.32 33.41 11.45
C ILE A 132 -6.54 34.90 11.68
N LEU A 133 -5.70 35.53 12.51
CA LEU A 133 -5.89 36.91 12.91
C LEU A 133 -5.30 37.87 11.86
N PRO A 134 -6.04 38.91 11.43
CA PRO A 134 -5.51 39.96 10.57
C PRO A 134 -4.30 40.63 11.20
N GLN A 135 -3.33 41.02 10.37
CA GLN A 135 -2.09 41.67 10.84
C GLN A 135 -2.38 42.91 11.70
N ARG A 136 -3.39 43.71 11.34
CA ARG A 136 -3.84 44.87 12.12
C ARG A 136 -4.22 44.52 13.57
N THR A 137 -4.88 43.38 13.77
CA THR A 137 -5.35 42.90 15.07
C THR A 137 -4.20 42.41 15.93
N LEU A 138 -3.21 41.77 15.30
CA LEU A 138 -1.99 41.33 15.97
C LEU A 138 -1.15 42.53 16.44
N SER A 139 -0.97 43.52 15.58
CA SER A 139 -0.22 44.75 15.89
C SER A 139 -0.89 45.62 16.96
N SER A 140 -2.23 45.58 17.07
CA SER A 140 -2.97 46.31 18.11
C SER A 140 -3.00 45.59 19.47
N SER A 141 -2.53 44.35 19.57
CA SER A 141 -2.68 43.54 20.79
C SER A 141 -1.84 44.00 21.98
N THR A 142 -0.88 44.91 21.80
CA THR A 142 0.14 45.37 22.78
C THR A 142 1.06 44.27 23.34
N LEU A 143 0.79 43.00 23.05
CA LEU A 143 1.57 41.85 23.48
C LEU A 143 2.79 41.66 22.58
N SER A 144 3.91 41.24 23.18
CA SER A 144 5.12 40.89 22.42
C SER A 144 4.86 39.76 21.42
N TRP A 145 5.55 39.80 20.28
CA TRP A 145 5.57 38.68 19.32
C TRP A 145 6.14 37.39 19.94
N THR A 146 6.94 37.50 21.00
CA THR A 146 7.45 36.36 21.76
C THR A 146 6.65 36.09 23.04
N ALA A 147 5.44 36.66 23.16
CA ALA A 147 4.59 36.49 24.33
C ALA A 147 4.31 35.02 24.62
N LYS A 148 4.26 34.72 25.92
CA LYS A 148 4.00 33.39 26.48
C LYS A 148 2.72 33.44 27.32
N PRO A 149 1.74 32.54 27.09
CA PRO A 149 0.55 32.46 27.94
C PRO A 149 0.94 32.07 29.37
N ARG A 150 0.13 32.38 30.40
CA ARG A 150 0.39 32.02 31.80
C ARG A 150 -0.78 31.24 32.40
N VAL A 151 -0.55 29.99 32.81
CA VAL A 151 -1.47 29.14 33.60
C VAL A 151 -0.62 28.27 34.57
N SER A 152 -1.24 27.52 35.50
CA SER A 152 -0.58 26.77 36.57
C SER A 152 -0.07 25.36 36.22
N MET A 153 -0.49 24.76 35.09
CA MET A 153 -0.09 23.39 34.68
C MET A 153 1.03 23.40 33.63
N SER A 154 1.77 22.32 33.37
CA SER A 154 2.75 22.31 32.25
C SER A 154 2.08 22.19 30.87
N ASP A 155 2.72 22.75 29.83
CA ASP A 155 2.26 22.60 28.45
C ASP A 155 2.36 21.14 27.98
N LEU A 156 1.36 20.64 27.23
CA LEU A 156 1.36 19.29 26.69
C LEU A 156 1.19 19.31 25.17
N VAL A 157 2.15 18.74 24.45
CA VAL A 157 2.08 18.59 22.99
C VAL A 157 1.44 17.25 22.62
N THR A 158 0.46 17.28 21.73
CA THR A 158 -0.24 16.10 21.21
C THR A 158 -0.11 15.98 19.70
N TRP A 159 -0.03 14.75 19.20
CA TRP A 159 0.06 14.45 17.78
C TRP A 159 -1.32 14.12 17.19
N HIS A 160 -1.80 14.94 16.25
CA HIS A 160 -3.10 14.80 15.60
C HIS A 160 -3.07 13.96 14.32
N GLY A 161 -1.92 13.41 13.93
CA GLY A 161 -1.85 12.40 12.86
C GLY A 161 -2.15 10.97 13.33
N SER A 162 -2.62 10.78 14.57
CA SER A 162 -3.11 9.53 15.13
C SER A 162 -4.29 9.81 16.06
N SER A 163 -5.28 8.93 16.09
CA SER A 163 -6.43 9.02 17.01
C SER A 163 -6.02 8.91 18.48
N SER A 164 -4.90 8.22 18.77
CA SER A 164 -4.38 8.06 20.13
C SER A 164 -3.68 9.30 20.68
N GLY A 165 -3.44 10.33 19.87
CA GLY A 165 -2.63 11.50 20.26
C GLY A 165 -1.12 11.22 20.37
N ARG A 166 -0.69 9.96 20.21
CA ARG A 166 0.71 9.53 20.34
C ARG A 166 1.44 9.60 19.01
N PHE A 167 2.65 10.15 19.03
CA PHE A 167 3.52 10.21 17.86
C PHE A 167 4.22 8.86 17.62
N THR A 168 4.25 8.45 16.36
CA THR A 168 5.17 7.42 15.83
C THR A 168 5.59 7.80 14.42
N ILE A 169 6.76 7.35 13.98
CA ILE A 169 7.21 7.53 12.58
C ILE A 169 6.16 6.97 11.60
N ALA A 170 5.51 5.86 11.93
CA ALA A 170 4.45 5.27 11.11
C ALA A 170 3.21 6.19 11.00
N SER A 171 2.79 6.80 12.11
CA SER A 171 1.68 7.77 12.10
C SER A 171 2.04 9.05 11.33
N ALA A 172 3.28 9.55 11.46
CA ALA A 172 3.79 10.67 10.68
C ALA A 172 3.82 10.34 9.18
N TRP A 173 4.30 9.15 8.81
CA TRP A 173 4.26 8.67 7.43
C TRP A 173 2.85 8.60 6.87
N ASN A 174 1.89 8.08 7.65
CA ASN A 174 0.48 8.03 7.27
C ASN A 174 -0.17 9.41 7.15
N PHE A 175 0.33 10.41 7.88
CA PHE A 175 -0.13 11.79 7.83
C PHE A 175 0.35 12.50 6.55
N ILE A 176 1.63 12.35 6.17
CA ILE A 176 2.23 13.11 5.05
C ILE A 176 2.13 12.43 3.68
N ARG A 177 1.81 11.13 3.62
CA ARG A 177 1.76 10.41 2.36
C ARG A 177 0.55 10.83 1.52
N SER A 178 0.72 10.76 0.20
CA SER A 178 -0.44 10.76 -0.71
C SER A 178 -1.29 9.51 -0.45
N ARG A 179 -2.61 9.67 -0.46
CA ARG A 179 -3.57 8.57 -0.29
C ARG A 179 -4.30 8.30 -1.62
N LYS A 180 -4.71 7.06 -1.80
CA LYS A 180 -5.63 6.66 -2.86
C LYS A 180 -6.93 6.11 -2.28
N ALA A 181 -7.95 6.03 -3.12
CA ALA A 181 -9.15 5.27 -2.82
C ALA A 181 -8.80 3.80 -2.52
N VAL A 182 -9.60 3.19 -1.65
CA VAL A 182 -9.46 1.76 -1.32
C VAL A 182 -9.70 0.95 -2.59
N ASN A 183 -8.75 0.08 -2.91
CA ASN A 183 -8.85 -0.82 -4.04
C ASN A 183 -9.78 -1.99 -3.66
N ILE A 184 -10.85 -2.22 -4.43
CA ILE A 184 -11.89 -3.21 -4.09
C ILE A 184 -11.36 -4.64 -3.97
N ILE A 185 -10.33 -5.02 -4.73
CA ILE A 185 -9.84 -6.40 -4.82
C ILE A 185 -8.75 -6.71 -3.77
N HIS A 186 -8.31 -5.72 -2.97
CA HIS A 186 -7.19 -5.93 -2.04
C HIS A 186 -7.41 -7.07 -1.05
N LYS A 187 -8.65 -7.32 -0.63
CA LYS A 187 -8.99 -8.43 0.28
C LYS A 187 -8.90 -9.80 -0.42
N VAL A 188 -9.25 -9.87 -1.71
CA VAL A 188 -9.10 -11.08 -2.54
C VAL A 188 -7.64 -11.36 -2.85
N LEU A 189 -6.81 -10.31 -3.02
CA LEU A 189 -5.38 -10.47 -3.31
C LEU A 189 -4.54 -10.82 -2.08
N TRP A 190 -4.87 -10.27 -0.92
CA TRP A 190 -3.96 -10.23 0.23
C TRP A 190 -4.60 -10.81 1.51
N HIS A 191 -5.46 -11.81 1.38
CA HIS A 191 -6.02 -12.55 2.51
C HIS A 191 -4.97 -13.46 3.19
N PRO A 192 -5.18 -13.93 4.43
CA PRO A 192 -4.16 -14.69 5.16
C PRO A 192 -3.63 -15.94 4.45
N LEU A 193 -4.48 -16.67 3.72
CA LEU A 193 -4.12 -17.88 2.98
C LEU A 193 -3.58 -17.63 1.57
N HIS A 194 -3.41 -16.39 1.12
CA HIS A 194 -3.03 -16.11 -0.26
C HIS A 194 -1.66 -16.73 -0.64
N ILE A 195 -1.56 -17.31 -1.83
CA ILE A 195 -0.27 -17.77 -2.38
C ILE A 195 0.44 -16.53 -2.97
N PRO A 196 1.64 -16.14 -2.49
CA PRO A 196 2.27 -14.87 -2.88
C PRO A 196 2.49 -14.74 -4.39
N ARG A 197 2.91 -15.80 -5.07
CA ARG A 197 3.15 -15.79 -6.54
C ARG A 197 1.85 -15.62 -7.33
N HIS A 198 0.77 -16.28 -6.89
CA HIS A 198 -0.53 -16.19 -7.55
C HIS A 198 -1.13 -14.80 -7.38
N SER A 199 -1.06 -14.29 -6.16
CA SER A 199 -1.57 -12.96 -5.80
C SER A 199 -0.83 -11.85 -6.50
N PHE A 200 0.50 -11.97 -6.61
CA PHE A 200 1.31 -11.02 -7.39
C PHE A 200 0.93 -11.04 -8.88
N MET A 201 0.67 -12.23 -9.44
CA MET A 201 0.24 -12.37 -10.84
C MET A 201 -1.16 -11.77 -11.06
N LEU A 202 -2.11 -12.09 -10.18
CA LEU A 202 -3.46 -11.54 -10.21
C LEU A 202 -3.45 -10.02 -10.02
N TRP A 203 -2.60 -9.49 -9.14
CA TRP A 203 -2.39 -8.05 -8.95
C TRP A 203 -1.85 -7.36 -10.22
N LEU A 204 -0.97 -8.01 -10.98
CA LEU A 204 -0.53 -7.52 -12.29
C LEU A 204 -1.64 -7.59 -13.34
N ALA A 205 -2.41 -8.68 -13.37
CA ALA A 205 -3.54 -8.87 -14.28
C ALA A 205 -4.63 -7.81 -14.05
N ALA A 206 -4.97 -7.53 -12.78
CA ALA A 206 -5.98 -6.55 -12.40
C ALA A 206 -5.60 -5.12 -12.81
N GLN A 207 -4.31 -4.83 -13.00
CA GLN A 207 -3.82 -3.54 -13.50
C GLN A 207 -3.61 -3.52 -15.03
N GLY A 208 -3.90 -4.61 -15.73
CA GLY A 208 -3.60 -4.76 -17.16
C GLY A 208 -2.10 -4.71 -17.46
N ARG A 209 -1.26 -5.24 -16.57
CA ARG A 209 0.21 -5.16 -16.68
C ARG A 209 0.88 -6.47 -17.08
N LEU A 210 0.09 -7.48 -17.44
CA LEU A 210 0.63 -8.67 -18.10
C LEU A 210 0.91 -8.36 -19.58
N ARG A 211 1.84 -9.11 -20.17
CA ARG A 211 2.31 -8.87 -21.55
C ARG A 211 1.50 -9.72 -22.52
N THR A 212 0.26 -9.31 -22.73
CA THR A 212 -0.61 -9.85 -23.77
C THR A 212 -0.24 -9.26 -25.14
N SER A 213 -0.58 -9.95 -26.23
CA SER A 213 -0.19 -9.55 -27.60
C SER A 213 -0.65 -8.13 -27.96
N ASP A 214 -1.85 -7.71 -27.53
CA ASP A 214 -2.38 -6.34 -27.68
C ASP A 214 -1.51 -5.23 -27.06
N ARG A 215 -0.54 -5.58 -26.21
CA ARG A 215 0.38 -4.63 -25.56
C ARG A 215 1.81 -4.68 -26.11
N LEU A 216 2.07 -5.51 -27.11
CA LEU A 216 3.39 -5.59 -27.76
C LEU A 216 3.47 -4.58 -28.92
N PRO A 217 4.64 -3.99 -29.19
CA PRO A 217 4.83 -3.13 -30.35
C PRO A 217 4.52 -3.89 -31.65
N VAL A 218 3.85 -3.24 -32.60
CA VAL A 218 3.46 -3.81 -33.90
C VAL A 218 4.63 -4.43 -34.68
N THR A 219 5.86 -3.95 -34.46
CA THR A 219 7.09 -4.46 -35.08
C THR A 219 7.56 -5.83 -34.56
N SER A 220 6.81 -6.47 -33.65
CA SER A 220 7.21 -7.67 -32.91
C SER A 220 6.41 -8.93 -33.28
N ILE A 221 5.60 -8.89 -34.35
CA ILE A 221 4.55 -9.90 -34.57
C ILE A 221 5.04 -11.04 -35.46
N ASP A 222 5.27 -12.20 -34.83
CA ASP A 222 4.85 -13.50 -35.38
C ASP A 222 3.55 -13.90 -34.63
N ASP A 223 2.42 -13.88 -35.34
CA ASP A 223 1.08 -14.32 -34.91
C ASP A 223 0.52 -13.73 -33.58
N GLN A 224 -0.42 -12.77 -33.71
CA GLN A 224 -1.14 -12.14 -32.58
C GLN A 224 -2.21 -13.03 -31.93
N ASN A 225 -2.50 -14.21 -32.49
CA ASN A 225 -3.54 -15.08 -31.97
C ASN A 225 -3.17 -15.61 -30.58
N CYS A 226 -4.20 -15.79 -29.76
CA CYS A 226 -4.10 -16.37 -28.45
C CYS A 226 -3.49 -17.76 -28.53
N LYS A 227 -2.39 -17.99 -27.82
CA LYS A 227 -1.68 -19.28 -27.86
C LYS A 227 -2.40 -20.39 -27.08
N LEU A 228 -3.51 -20.08 -26.42
CA LEU A 228 -4.36 -21.06 -25.75
C LEU A 228 -5.43 -21.64 -26.69
N CYS A 229 -6.18 -20.79 -27.39
CA CYS A 229 -7.28 -21.23 -28.27
C CYS A 229 -7.01 -21.08 -29.77
N THR A 230 -5.93 -20.38 -30.15
CA THR A 230 -5.48 -20.11 -31.53
C THR A 230 -6.46 -19.40 -32.46
N ASN A 231 -7.64 -19.00 -31.97
CA ASN A 231 -8.75 -18.53 -32.82
C ASN A 231 -8.95 -17.01 -32.86
N LEU A 232 -8.53 -16.28 -31.82
CA LEU A 232 -8.77 -14.83 -31.68
C LEU A 232 -7.50 -14.11 -31.21
N PRO A 233 -7.36 -12.80 -31.49
CA PRO A 233 -6.28 -11.97 -30.97
C PRO A 233 -6.21 -11.99 -29.44
N GLU A 234 -5.00 -12.04 -28.90
CA GLU A 234 -4.81 -12.09 -27.45
C GLU A 234 -4.93 -10.70 -26.79
N SER A 235 -5.91 -10.56 -25.90
CA SER A 235 -6.04 -9.44 -24.95
C SER A 235 -6.27 -9.99 -23.53
N HIS A 236 -6.28 -9.13 -22.51
CA HIS A 236 -6.65 -9.58 -21.16
C HIS A 236 -8.10 -10.08 -21.09
N ASP A 237 -9.04 -9.39 -21.75
CA ASP A 237 -10.45 -9.83 -21.80
C ASP A 237 -10.59 -11.16 -22.53
N HIS A 238 -9.87 -11.36 -23.64
CA HIS A 238 -9.86 -12.64 -24.30
C HIS A 238 -9.23 -13.71 -23.40
N LEU A 239 -8.01 -13.49 -22.92
CA LEU A 239 -7.23 -14.46 -22.14
C LEU A 239 -7.94 -14.89 -20.85
N PHE A 240 -8.57 -13.96 -20.13
CA PHE A 240 -9.19 -14.19 -18.82
C PHE A 240 -10.72 -14.28 -18.83
N PHE A 241 -11.37 -14.20 -19.99
CA PHE A 241 -12.81 -14.38 -20.12
C PHE A 241 -13.24 -15.09 -21.42
N SER A 242 -13.00 -14.49 -22.60
CA SER A 242 -13.59 -14.97 -23.87
C SER A 242 -12.84 -16.15 -24.53
N CYS A 243 -11.73 -16.61 -23.95
CA CYS A 243 -10.95 -17.72 -24.50
C CYS A 243 -11.67 -19.05 -24.26
N SER A 244 -11.93 -19.81 -25.33
CA SER A 244 -12.60 -21.12 -25.25
C SER A 244 -11.87 -22.11 -24.34
N PHE A 245 -10.53 -22.07 -24.33
CA PHE A 245 -9.72 -22.86 -23.40
C PHE A 245 -10.03 -22.51 -21.94
N LEU A 246 -10.12 -21.21 -21.63
CA LEU A 246 -10.44 -20.77 -20.28
C LEU A 246 -11.89 -21.06 -19.90
N SER A 247 -12.84 -20.97 -20.83
CA SER A 247 -14.24 -21.37 -20.57
C SER A 247 -14.32 -22.83 -20.12
N GLN A 248 -13.57 -23.74 -20.77
CA GLN A 248 -13.50 -25.14 -20.36
C GLN A 248 -12.83 -25.31 -18.98
N VAL A 249 -11.76 -24.55 -18.70
CA VAL A 249 -11.13 -24.53 -17.37
C VAL A 249 -12.14 -24.11 -16.29
N TRP A 250 -12.89 -23.02 -16.51
CA TRP A 250 -13.91 -22.57 -15.56
C TRP A 250 -15.04 -23.57 -15.38
N GLN A 251 -15.47 -24.26 -16.45
CA GLN A 251 -16.48 -25.31 -16.34
C GLN A 251 -16.01 -26.44 -15.41
N LEU A 252 -14.83 -27.01 -15.64
CA LEU A 252 -14.28 -28.07 -14.78
C LEU A 252 -14.02 -27.61 -13.34
N ILE A 253 -13.60 -26.35 -13.14
CA ILE A 253 -13.46 -25.77 -11.81
C ILE A 253 -14.81 -25.69 -11.10
N GLN A 254 -15.87 -25.26 -11.79
CA GLN A 254 -17.23 -25.20 -11.22
C GLN A 254 -17.70 -26.60 -10.82
N ASP A 255 -17.54 -27.57 -11.72
CA ASP A 255 -17.96 -28.95 -11.51
C ASP A 255 -17.24 -29.58 -10.31
N ARG A 256 -15.93 -29.36 -10.17
CA ARG A 256 -15.10 -29.97 -9.12
C ARG A 256 -15.13 -29.22 -7.78
N SER A 257 -15.29 -27.90 -7.78
CA SER A 257 -15.32 -27.08 -6.55
C SER A 257 -16.72 -26.85 -5.99
N HIS A 258 -17.76 -27.20 -6.76
CA HIS A 258 -19.16 -26.87 -6.49
C HIS A 258 -19.41 -25.37 -6.24
N LYS A 259 -18.53 -24.49 -6.74
CA LYS A 259 -18.69 -23.03 -6.68
C LYS A 259 -19.03 -22.50 -8.06
N GLN A 260 -20.15 -21.79 -8.16
CA GLN A 260 -20.62 -21.16 -9.39
C GLN A 260 -19.80 -19.90 -9.70
N TRP A 261 -19.37 -19.76 -10.96
CA TRP A 261 -18.59 -18.62 -11.45
C TRP A 261 -19.36 -17.93 -12.59
N PRO A 262 -19.53 -16.60 -12.54
CA PRO A 262 -20.32 -15.92 -13.55
C PRO A 262 -19.53 -15.73 -14.84
N ALA A 263 -20.21 -15.83 -15.98
CA ALA A 263 -19.66 -15.48 -17.28
C ALA A 263 -19.65 -13.95 -17.48
N LEU A 264 -18.68 -13.27 -16.86
CA LEU A 264 -18.49 -11.81 -16.94
C LEU A 264 -17.16 -11.45 -17.59
N PRO A 265 -17.10 -10.34 -18.37
CA PRO A 265 -15.83 -9.75 -18.83
C PRO A 265 -14.84 -9.56 -17.67
N TRP A 266 -13.55 -9.46 -17.97
CA TRP A 266 -12.49 -9.46 -16.95
C TRP A 266 -12.73 -8.46 -15.82
N HIS A 267 -13.08 -7.22 -16.15
CA HIS A 267 -13.39 -6.19 -15.16
C HIS A 267 -14.65 -6.53 -14.33
N GLY A 268 -15.69 -7.08 -14.96
CA GLY A 268 -16.89 -7.54 -14.25
C GLY A 268 -16.60 -8.70 -13.31
N LEU A 269 -15.73 -9.63 -13.70
CA LEU A 269 -15.30 -10.75 -12.87
C LEU A 269 -14.48 -10.28 -11.66
N LEU A 270 -13.57 -9.30 -11.84
CA LEU A 270 -12.84 -8.67 -10.74
C LEU A 270 -13.78 -7.99 -9.74
N ASP A 271 -14.77 -7.24 -10.25
CA ASP A 271 -15.76 -6.56 -9.41
C ASP A 271 -16.65 -7.56 -8.66
N TRP A 272 -17.11 -8.61 -9.35
CA TRP A 272 -17.93 -9.65 -8.77
C TRP A 272 -17.17 -10.40 -7.67
N THR A 273 -15.92 -10.81 -7.91
CA THR A 273 -15.10 -11.50 -6.90
C THR A 273 -14.84 -10.61 -5.68
N ALA A 274 -14.51 -9.34 -5.89
CA ALA A 274 -14.32 -8.37 -4.81
C ALA A 274 -15.57 -8.19 -3.95
N ARG A 275 -16.76 -8.13 -4.56
CA ARG A 275 -18.03 -8.04 -3.83
C ARG A 275 -18.39 -9.35 -3.12
N ARG A 276 -18.25 -10.48 -3.81
CA ARG A 276 -18.61 -11.82 -3.31
C ARG A 276 -17.82 -12.25 -2.08
N TYR A 277 -16.57 -11.79 -1.96
CA TYR A 277 -15.65 -12.15 -0.88
C TYR A 277 -15.20 -10.95 -0.03
N LYS A 278 -15.96 -9.84 -0.04
CA LYS A 278 -15.64 -8.62 0.71
C LYS A 278 -15.48 -8.86 2.21
N ASP A 279 -16.28 -9.76 2.76
CA ASP A 279 -16.37 -10.02 4.20
C ASP A 279 -15.87 -11.42 4.57
N ALA A 280 -15.06 -12.04 3.69
CA ALA A 280 -14.41 -13.32 3.92
C ALA A 280 -13.54 -13.30 5.19
N ARG A 281 -13.76 -14.27 6.09
CA ARG A 281 -13.05 -14.38 7.38
C ARG A 281 -12.57 -15.80 7.69
N SER A 282 -13.23 -16.81 7.14
CA SER A 282 -12.91 -18.22 7.35
C SER A 282 -12.03 -18.79 6.24
N ILE A 283 -11.42 -19.96 6.48
CA ILE A 283 -10.67 -20.71 5.47
C ILE A 283 -11.56 -21.02 4.27
N ASP A 284 -12.80 -21.46 4.53
CA ASP A 284 -13.79 -21.80 3.50
C ASP A 284 -14.15 -20.59 2.61
N ASP A 285 -14.24 -19.39 3.20
CA ASP A 285 -14.46 -18.16 2.44
C ASP A 285 -13.29 -17.85 1.50
N PHE A 286 -12.05 -18.17 1.92
CA PHE A 286 -10.84 -17.91 1.15
C PHE A 286 -10.63 -18.89 -0.02
N ILE A 287 -11.34 -20.01 -0.09
CA ILE A 287 -11.22 -20.97 -1.19
C ILE A 287 -11.60 -20.36 -2.54
N GLY A 288 -12.63 -19.51 -2.59
CA GLY A 288 -13.00 -18.81 -3.82
C GLY A 288 -11.90 -17.88 -4.35
N PRO A 289 -11.39 -16.94 -3.53
CA PRO A 289 -10.21 -16.14 -3.85
C PRO A 289 -8.98 -16.96 -4.26
N LEU A 290 -8.73 -18.09 -3.60
CA LEU A 290 -7.64 -19.01 -3.94
C LEU A 290 -7.82 -19.61 -5.34
N ILE A 291 -9.00 -20.15 -5.66
CA ILE A 291 -9.34 -20.66 -6.98
C ILE A 291 -9.12 -19.56 -8.02
N PHE A 292 -9.61 -18.35 -7.78
CA PHE A 292 -9.48 -17.25 -8.73
C PHE A 292 -8.02 -16.89 -9.01
N ALA A 293 -7.22 -16.68 -7.95
CA ALA A 293 -5.82 -16.33 -8.08
C ALA A 293 -4.99 -17.46 -8.71
N ALA A 294 -5.25 -18.71 -8.33
CA ALA A 294 -4.59 -19.88 -8.90
C ALA A 294 -4.95 -20.06 -10.39
N THR A 295 -6.21 -19.89 -10.77
CA THR A 295 -6.65 -19.99 -12.17
C THR A 295 -5.92 -18.98 -13.04
N VAL A 296 -5.90 -17.70 -12.63
CA VAL A 296 -5.18 -16.64 -13.36
C VAL A 296 -3.68 -16.96 -13.47
N TYR A 297 -3.08 -17.46 -12.39
CA TYR A 297 -1.67 -17.83 -12.39
C TYR A 297 -1.36 -19.00 -13.33
N HIS A 298 -2.08 -20.12 -13.23
CA HIS A 298 -1.85 -21.32 -14.03
C HIS A 298 -2.15 -21.11 -15.50
N VAL A 299 -3.22 -20.38 -15.83
CA VAL A 299 -3.54 -20.00 -17.22
C VAL A 299 -2.43 -19.13 -17.81
N TRP A 300 -1.92 -18.16 -17.04
CA TRP A 300 -0.79 -17.34 -17.47
C TRP A 300 0.50 -18.17 -17.64
N GLN A 301 0.76 -19.13 -16.75
CA GLN A 301 1.91 -20.03 -16.88
C GLN A 301 1.79 -20.93 -18.12
N GLU A 302 0.62 -21.50 -18.36
CA GLU A 302 0.34 -22.36 -19.51
C GLU A 302 0.56 -21.59 -20.81
N ARG A 303 -0.02 -20.39 -20.93
CA ARG A 303 0.18 -19.50 -22.08
C ARG A 303 1.67 -19.24 -22.35
N ASN A 304 2.45 -18.96 -21.30
CA ASN A 304 3.88 -18.73 -21.47
C ASN A 304 4.67 -20.01 -21.79
N SER A 305 4.25 -21.17 -21.27
CA SER A 305 4.86 -22.46 -21.59
C SER A 305 4.71 -22.78 -23.07
N ARG A 306 3.52 -22.54 -23.65
CA ARG A 306 3.28 -22.75 -25.08
C ARG A 306 4.14 -21.86 -25.97
N ILE A 307 4.44 -20.63 -25.53
CA ILE A 307 5.25 -19.67 -26.29
C ILE A 307 6.75 -19.97 -26.18
N PHE A 308 7.25 -20.20 -24.97
CA PHE A 308 8.69 -20.20 -24.72
C PHE A 308 9.28 -21.60 -24.53
N ARG A 309 8.45 -22.64 -24.35
CA ARG A 309 8.90 -24.01 -24.06
C ARG A 309 8.29 -25.06 -24.98
N SER A 310 7.46 -24.65 -25.94
CA SER A 310 6.74 -25.52 -26.87
C SER A 310 6.03 -26.70 -26.18
N ASN A 311 5.55 -26.46 -24.95
CA ASN A 311 4.85 -27.46 -24.15
C ASN A 311 3.43 -26.97 -23.87
N ALA A 312 2.44 -27.79 -24.22
CA ALA A 312 1.02 -27.52 -24.06
C ALA A 312 0.37 -28.60 -23.20
N LYS A 313 -0.23 -28.18 -22.09
CA LYS A 313 -1.04 -29.05 -21.23
C LYS A 313 -2.49 -29.08 -21.70
N SER A 314 -3.14 -30.22 -21.46
CA SER A 314 -4.59 -30.33 -21.57
C SER A 314 -5.30 -29.46 -20.51
N VAL A 315 -6.56 -29.12 -20.76
CA VAL A 315 -7.41 -28.41 -19.80
C VAL A 315 -7.45 -29.16 -18.46
N CYS A 316 -7.62 -30.49 -18.49
CA CYS A 316 -7.66 -31.33 -17.30
C CYS A 316 -6.37 -31.20 -16.48
N ASN A 317 -5.19 -31.27 -17.11
CA ASN A 317 -3.92 -31.18 -16.38
C ASN A 317 -3.68 -29.79 -15.77
N VAL A 318 -4.19 -28.72 -16.39
CA VAL A 318 -4.15 -27.37 -15.80
C VAL A 318 -5.04 -27.31 -14.56
N VAL A 319 -6.27 -27.84 -14.64
CA VAL A 319 -7.20 -27.88 -13.52
C VAL A 319 -6.66 -28.76 -12.39
N ASP A 320 -6.09 -29.92 -12.69
CA ASP A 320 -5.44 -30.78 -11.69
C ASP A 320 -4.31 -30.06 -10.98
N GLY A 321 -3.48 -29.30 -11.71
CA GLY A 321 -2.43 -28.47 -11.12
C GLY A 321 -2.96 -27.37 -10.19
N ILE A 322 -4.09 -26.74 -10.54
CA ILE A 322 -4.76 -25.75 -9.69
C ILE A 322 -5.26 -26.40 -8.39
N PHE A 323 -6.00 -27.51 -8.52
CA PHE A 323 -6.60 -28.19 -7.37
C PHE A 323 -5.55 -28.80 -6.46
N GLN A 324 -4.49 -29.39 -7.01
CA GLN A 324 -3.41 -29.95 -6.21
C GLN A 324 -2.72 -28.87 -5.38
N GLN A 325 -2.39 -27.71 -5.97
CA GLN A 325 -1.73 -26.63 -5.21
C GLN A 325 -2.62 -26.05 -4.10
N ILE A 326 -3.91 -25.90 -4.35
CA ILE A 326 -4.84 -25.43 -3.31
C ILE A 326 -5.02 -26.50 -2.24
N ARG A 327 -5.16 -27.77 -2.63
CA ARG A 327 -5.23 -28.90 -1.69
C ARG A 327 -4.00 -28.95 -0.78
N ASP A 328 -2.79 -28.88 -1.34
CA ASP A 328 -1.55 -28.91 -0.56
C ASP A 328 -1.49 -27.73 0.42
N LEU A 329 -1.93 -26.54 0.00
CA LEU A 329 -2.03 -25.38 0.89
C LEU A 329 -3.03 -25.62 2.03
N LEU A 330 -4.21 -26.17 1.72
CA LEU A 330 -5.25 -26.46 2.71
C LEU A 330 -4.81 -27.56 3.67
N MET A 331 -4.12 -28.61 3.21
CA MET A 331 -3.56 -29.63 4.11
C MET A 331 -2.55 -29.03 5.09
N ASN A 332 -1.71 -28.09 4.64
CA ASN A 332 -0.68 -27.48 5.47
C ASN A 332 -1.19 -26.38 6.42
N ASN A 333 -2.31 -25.74 6.13
CA ASN A 333 -2.79 -24.55 6.86
C ASN A 333 -4.25 -24.66 7.36
N GLY A 334 -4.96 -25.71 6.97
CA GLY A 334 -6.41 -25.87 7.09
C GLY A 334 -6.88 -26.43 8.43
N GLY A 335 -6.18 -27.44 8.95
CA GLY A 335 -6.54 -28.08 10.21
C GLY A 335 -8.03 -28.45 10.34
N PRO A 336 -8.58 -28.56 11.57
CA PRO A 336 -10.00 -28.81 11.82
C PRO A 336 -10.89 -27.58 11.56
N ALA A 337 -10.33 -26.45 11.12
CA ALA A 337 -11.07 -25.20 10.87
C ALA A 337 -11.79 -25.19 9.51
N ILE A 338 -11.57 -26.20 8.67
CA ILE A 338 -12.26 -26.39 7.39
C ILE A 338 -13.53 -27.20 7.62
N SER A 339 -14.67 -26.79 7.05
CA SER A 339 -15.92 -27.56 7.17
C SER A 339 -15.83 -28.96 6.54
N GLU A 340 -16.55 -29.93 7.11
CA GLU A 340 -16.61 -31.30 6.58
C GLU A 340 -17.00 -31.36 5.10
N GLN A 341 -17.91 -30.48 4.66
CA GLN A 341 -18.29 -30.37 3.26
C GLN A 341 -17.08 -30.05 2.37
N ILE A 342 -16.28 -29.07 2.75
CA ILE A 342 -15.07 -28.70 2.02
C ILE A 342 -14.00 -29.80 2.13
N GLN A 343 -13.85 -30.42 3.30
CA GLN A 343 -12.93 -31.55 3.45
C GLN A 343 -13.29 -32.71 2.50
N ALA A 344 -14.58 -33.02 2.33
CA ALA A 344 -15.04 -34.03 1.38
C ALA A 344 -14.75 -33.61 -0.08
N ILE A 345 -15.14 -32.38 -0.48
CA ILE A 345 -14.93 -31.87 -1.85
C ILE A 345 -13.44 -31.87 -2.23
N TRP A 346 -12.59 -31.47 -1.29
CA TRP A 346 -11.15 -31.34 -1.50
C TRP A 346 -10.38 -32.58 -1.08
N ASN A 347 -11.05 -33.67 -0.70
CA ASN A 347 -10.51 -34.96 -0.26
C ASN A 347 -9.46 -34.85 0.87
N LEU A 348 -9.65 -33.95 1.85
CA LEU A 348 -8.67 -33.58 2.89
C LEU A 348 -8.58 -34.59 4.06
N SER A 349 -9.04 -35.83 3.89
CA SER A 349 -9.27 -36.85 4.93
C SER A 349 -8.01 -37.44 5.61
N GLN A 350 -6.91 -36.70 5.67
CA GLN A 350 -5.71 -37.04 6.46
C GLN A 350 -5.45 -36.07 7.64
N ILE A 351 -6.38 -35.18 7.95
CA ILE A 351 -6.28 -34.31 9.13
C ILE A 351 -6.99 -35.03 10.30
N ALA A 352 -6.34 -36.05 10.86
CA ALA A 352 -6.69 -36.65 12.14
C ALA A 352 -5.75 -36.15 13.23
#